data_AF-Q9X200-F1
#
_entry.id   AF-Q9X200-F1
#
_cell.length_a   1.000
_cell.length_b   1.000
_cell.length_c   1.000
_cell.angle_alpha   90.00
_cell.angle_beta   90.00
_cell.angle_gamma   90.00
#
_symmetry.space_group_name_H-M   'P 1'
#
loop_
_entity.id
_entity.type
_entity.pdbx_description
1 polymer ?
#
loop_
_entity_poly.entity_id
_entity_poly.type
_entity_poly.pdbx_seq_one_letter_code
_entity_poly.pdbx_strand_id
1 'polypeptide(L)'
;MRTDEIKKAVALKYDPTRTSAPEVVAKGVGEVAERIIEMARRHGIPIEERPDIIDDLLRLDLFSEIPEEMYLVIAEIYAFLKRYDK
;
A
#
# COMPACT_ATOMS: atom_id res chain seq x y z
N MET A 1 -27.95 5.79 7.30
CA MET A 1 -26.69 5.04 7.46
C MET A 1 -25.76 5.49 6.35
N ARG A 2 -24.66 6.17 6.67
CA ARG A 2 -23.50 6.13 5.77
C ARG A 2 -22.96 4.73 6.00
N THR A 3 -23.10 3.85 5.01
CA THR A 3 -22.53 2.51 5.08
C THR A 3 -21.05 2.71 5.30
N ASP A 4 -20.54 2.38 6.49
CA ASP A 4 -19.12 2.44 6.78
C ASP A 4 -18.39 1.62 5.71
N GLU A 5 -17.71 2.31 4.80
CA GLU A 5 -16.97 1.66 3.73
C GLU A 5 -15.87 0.84 4.39
N ILE A 6 -15.95 -0.49 4.23
CA ILE A 6 -15.00 -1.42 4.86
C ILE A 6 -13.59 -0.99 4.47
N LYS A 7 -12.80 -0.58 5.46
CA LYS A 7 -11.42 -0.13 5.25
C LYS A 7 -10.60 -1.26 4.62
N LYS A 8 -9.75 -0.87 3.68
CA LYS A 8 -8.80 -1.75 2.99
C LYS A 8 -7.42 -1.12 3.09
N ALA A 9 -6.41 -1.93 3.32
CA ALA A 9 -5.03 -1.44 3.40
C ALA A 9 -4.06 -2.50 2.86
N VAL A 10 -3.05 -2.02 2.14
CA VAL A 10 -1.88 -2.80 1.69
C VAL A 10 -0.64 -1.98 2.00
N ALA A 11 0.36 -2.61 2.61
CA ALA A 11 1.67 -2.03 2.86
C ALA A 11 2.67 -2.60 1.87
N LEU A 12 3.37 -1.71 1.17
CA LEU A 12 4.41 -2.05 0.20
C LEU A 12 5.79 -1.70 0.76
N LYS A 13 6.76 -2.57 0.51
CA LYS A 13 8.17 -2.33 0.83
C LYS A 13 9.01 -2.47 -0.43
N TYR A 14 9.90 -1.51 -0.66
CA TYR A 14 10.86 -1.60 -1.76
C TYR A 14 12.28 -1.61 -1.21
N ASP A 15 13.04 -2.65 -1.57
CA ASP A 15 14.47 -2.74 -1.29
C ASP A 15 15.22 -2.98 -2.62
N PRO A 16 15.80 -1.93 -3.24
CA PRO A 16 16.43 -2.06 -4.55
C PRO A 16 17.70 -2.94 -4.53
N THR A 17 18.19 -3.33 -3.35
CA THR A 17 19.33 -4.25 -3.23
C THR A 17 18.90 -5.72 -3.25
N ARG A 18 17.61 -6.00 -3.07
CA ARG A 18 17.08 -7.36 -2.88
C ARG A 18 15.94 -7.73 -3.82
N THR A 19 15.11 -6.77 -4.20
CA THR A 19 13.87 -6.97 -4.96
C THR A 19 13.87 -6.11 -6.22
N SER A 20 13.31 -6.63 -7.31
CA SER A 20 13.21 -5.89 -8.57
C SER A 20 12.07 -4.88 -8.52
N ALA A 21 10.99 -5.21 -7.80
CA ALA A 21 9.84 -4.34 -7.58
C ALA A 21 9.39 -4.34 -6.10
N PRO A 22 8.52 -3.39 -5.70
CA PRO A 22 7.94 -3.36 -4.37
C PRO A 22 7.20 -4.65 -4.01
N GLU A 23 7.35 -5.10 -2.78
CA GLU A 23 6.76 -6.31 -2.24
C GLU A 23 5.61 -5.99 -1.29
N VAL A 24 4.55 -6.81 -1.31
CA VAL A 24 3.43 -6.72 -0.37
C VAL A 24 3.84 -7.32 0.98
N VAL A 25 4.07 -6.47 1.99
CA VAL A 25 4.52 -6.93 3.32
C VAL A 25 3.40 -7.02 4.35
N ALA A 26 2.27 -6.37 4.10
CA ALA A 26 1.04 -6.54 4.87
C ALA A 26 -0.18 -6.19 4.02
N LYS A 27 -1.31 -6.86 4.29
CA LYS A 27 -2.60 -6.57 3.65
C LYS A 27 -3.76 -6.92 4.56
N GLY A 28 -4.86 -6.19 4.47
CA GLY A 28 -6.02 -6.42 5.33
C GLY A 28 -7.28 -5.67 4.92
N VAL A 29 -8.40 -6.11 5.48
CA VAL A 29 -9.73 -5.49 5.37
C VAL A 29 -10.34 -5.31 6.76
N GLY A 30 -11.26 -4.36 6.91
CA GLY A 30 -11.92 -4.04 8.17
C GLY A 30 -10.93 -3.72 9.29
N GLU A 31 -11.09 -4.35 10.45
CA GLU A 31 -10.23 -4.13 11.62
C GLU A 31 -8.73 -4.36 11.34
N VAL A 32 -8.39 -5.31 10.44
CA VAL A 32 -6.98 -5.56 10.09
C VAL A 32 -6.41 -4.37 9.32
N ALA A 33 -7.19 -3.80 8.37
CA ALA A 33 -6.78 -2.61 7.64
C ALA A 33 -6.59 -1.42 8.59
N GLU A 34 -7.50 -1.25 9.55
CA GLU A 34 -7.41 -0.18 10.56
C GLU A 34 -6.12 -0.29 11.38
N ARG A 35 -5.75 -1.51 11.82
CA ARG A 35 -4.50 -1.75 12.55
C ARG A 35 -3.27 -1.49 11.69
N ILE A 36 -3.28 -1.87 10.41
CA ILE A 36 -2.18 -1.57 9.48
C ILE A 36 -1.97 -0.05 9.35
N ILE A 37 -3.06 0.69 9.16
CA ILE A 37 -3.06 2.15 9.04
C ILE A 37 -2.57 2.80 10.35
N GLU A 38 -3.05 2.32 11.50
CA GLU A 38 -2.61 2.81 12.82
C GLU A 38 -1.11 2.61 13.03
N MET A 39 -0.59 1.42 12.69
CA MET A 39 0.83 1.11 12.75
C MET A 39 1.65 2.01 11.82
N ALA A 40 1.21 2.19 10.57
CA ALA A 40 1.87 3.08 9.62
C ALA A 40 1.98 4.51 10.18
N ARG A 41 0.89 5.07 10.73
CA ARG A 41 0.90 6.39 11.37
C ARG A 41 1.88 6.47 12.55
N ARG A 42 1.87 5.46 13.44
CA ARG A 42 2.76 5.42 14.61
C ARG A 42 4.24 5.41 14.22
N HIS A 43 4.58 4.76 13.10
CA HIS A 43 5.95 4.62 12.64
C HIS A 43 6.35 5.68 11.59
N GLY A 44 5.50 6.67 11.31
CA GLY A 44 5.77 7.69 10.31
C GLY A 44 5.86 7.14 8.89
N ILE A 45 5.23 5.99 8.61
CA ILE A 45 5.15 5.43 7.26
C ILE A 45 4.08 6.23 6.49
N PRO A 46 4.41 6.79 5.32
CA PRO A 46 3.44 7.55 4.53
C PRO A 46 2.25 6.69 4.11
N ILE A 47 1.06 7.29 4.10
CA ILE A 47 -0.20 6.63 3.76
C ILE A 47 -0.86 7.42 2.64
N GLU A 48 -1.21 6.72 1.57
CA GLU A 48 -1.89 7.27 0.41
C GLU A 48 -3.21 6.53 0.21
N GLU A 49 -4.31 7.28 0.06
CA GLU A 49 -5.64 6.71 -0.21
C GLU A 49 -5.87 6.56 -1.72
N ARG A 50 -5.89 5.32 -2.22
CA ARG A 50 -6.05 4.97 -3.65
C ARG A 50 -7.14 3.92 -3.84
N PRO A 51 -8.43 4.30 -3.88
CA PRO A 51 -9.54 3.35 -4.01
C PRO A 51 -9.56 2.64 -5.37
N ASP A 52 -8.90 3.22 -6.38
CA ASP A 52 -8.81 2.73 -7.75
C ASP A 52 -7.91 1.49 -7.92
N ILE A 53 -6.92 1.29 -7.04
CA ILE A 53 -5.97 0.15 -7.13
C ILE A 53 -6.01 -0.80 -5.94
N ILE A 54 -6.69 -0.42 -4.84
CA ILE A 54 -6.59 -1.15 -3.57
C ILE A 54 -7.09 -2.59 -3.69
N ASP A 55 -8.12 -2.83 -4.50
CA ASP A 55 -8.67 -4.17 -4.72
C ASP A 55 -7.73 -5.07 -5.52
N ASP A 56 -6.97 -4.51 -6.46
CA ASP A 56 -5.97 -5.27 -7.20
C ASP A 56 -4.76 -5.61 -6.32
N LEU A 57 -4.29 -4.66 -5.51
CA LEU A 57 -3.21 -4.89 -4.56
C LEU A 57 -3.58 -5.95 -3.49
N LEU A 58 -4.84 -6.01 -3.07
CA LEU A 58 -5.30 -7.00 -2.09
C LEU A 58 -5.25 -8.45 -2.62
N ARG A 59 -5.37 -8.62 -3.95
CA ARG A 59 -5.31 -9.94 -4.60
C ARG A 59 -3.90 -10.51 -4.66
N LEU A 60 -2.87 -9.66 -4.60
CA LEU A 60 -1.47 -10.10 -4.59
C LEU A 60 -1.13 -10.86 -3.31
N ASP A 61 -0.27 -11.86 -3.40
CA ASP A 61 0.14 -12.65 -2.24
C ASP A 61 1.01 -11.86 -1.26
N LEU A 62 1.01 -12.27 0.01
CA LEU A 62 1.98 -11.72 0.96
C LEU A 62 3.39 -12.14 0.51
N PHE A 63 4.32 -11.20 0.61
CA PHE A 63 5.71 -11.33 0.22
C PHE A 63 5.95 -11.59 -1.27
N SER A 64 4.97 -11.28 -2.12
CA SER A 64 5.18 -11.23 -3.57
C SER A 64 5.48 -9.81 -4.04
N GLU A 65 6.34 -9.69 -5.05
CA GLU A 65 6.53 -8.44 -5.79
C GLU A 65 5.26 -8.06 -6.55
N ILE A 66 5.00 -6.76 -6.70
CA ILE A 66 3.94 -6.26 -7.58
C ILE A 66 4.24 -6.68 -9.03
N PRO A 67 3.20 -6.92 -9.85
CA PRO A 67 3.40 -7.28 -11.25
C PRO A 67 3.71 -6.04 -12.12
N GLU A 68 4.30 -6.27 -13.30
CA GLU A 68 4.82 -5.20 -14.17
C GLU A 68 3.76 -4.18 -14.59
N GLU A 69 2.51 -4.62 -14.81
CA GLU A 69 1.39 -3.75 -15.16
C GLU A 69 1.08 -2.68 -14.09
N MET A 70 1.48 -2.92 -12.84
CA MET A 70 1.30 -1.97 -11.74
C MET A 70 2.50 -1.03 -11.53
N TYR A 71 3.60 -1.20 -12.26
CA TYR A 71 4.83 -0.43 -12.00
C TYR A 71 4.63 1.07 -12.17
N LEU A 72 3.92 1.48 -13.21
CA LEU A 72 3.70 2.90 -13.51
C LEU A 72 2.91 3.59 -12.38
N VAL A 73 1.81 2.99 -11.95
CA VAL A 73 0.96 3.57 -10.91
C VAL A 73 1.64 3.57 -9.54
N ILE A 74 2.39 2.51 -9.19
CA ILE A 74 3.14 2.47 -7.94
C ILE A 74 4.30 3.46 -7.94
N ALA A 75 5.00 3.63 -9.07
CA ALA A 75 6.03 4.65 -9.22
C ALA A 75 5.47 6.07 -9.07
N GLU A 76 4.27 6.33 -9.60
CA GLU A 76 3.57 7.61 -9.44
C GLU A 76 3.26 7.89 -7.96
N ILE A 77 2.78 6.89 -7.22
CA ILE A 77 2.53 7.00 -5.78
C ILE A 77 3.81 7.33 -5.02
N TYR A 78 4.91 6.62 -5.27
CA TYR A 78 6.18 6.94 -4.64
C TYR A 78 6.70 8.33 -4.99
N ALA A 79 6.56 8.75 -6.25
CA ALA A 79 6.92 10.10 -6.67
C ALA A 79 6.05 11.16 -5.98
N PHE A 80 4.76 10.88 -5.77
CA PHE A 80 3.86 11.73 -5.01
C PHE A 80 4.32 11.85 -3.56
N LEU A 81 4.48 10.73 -2.85
CA LEU A 81 4.90 10.72 -1.44
C LEU A 81 6.24 11.45 -1.22
N LYS A 82 7.22 11.24 -2.10
CA LYS A 82 8.53 11.92 -2.02
C LYS A 82 8.43 13.45 -2.18
N ARG A 83 7.42 13.97 -2.87
CA ARG A 83 7.23 15.42 -3.04
C ARG A 83 6.67 16.11 -1.79
N TYR A 84 5.95 15.38 -0.93
CA TYR A 84 5.34 15.92 0.28
C TYR A 84 6.19 15.72 1.54
N ASP A 85 7.29 14.99 1.45
CA ASP A 85 8.28 14.82 2.53
C ASP A 85 9.25 16.02 2.61
N LYS A 86 8.72 17.24 2.46
CA LYS A 86 9.48 18.49 2.34
C LYS A 86 9.14 19.49 3.44
#